data_AF-A0A8B7IMT2-F1
#
_entry.id   AF-A0A8B7IMT2-F1
#
_cell.length_a   1.000
_cell.length_b   1.000
_cell.length_c   1.000
_cell.angle_alpha   90.00
_cell.angle_beta   90.00
_cell.angle_gamma   90.00
#
_symmetry.space_group_name_H-M   'P 1'
#
loop_
_entity.id
_entity.type
_entity.pdbx_description
1 polymer ?
#
loop_
_entity_poly.entity_id
_entity_poly.type
_entity_poly.pdbx_seq_one_letter_code
_entity_poly.pdbx_strand_id
1 'polypeptide(L)'
;MELIDKIGGWNITGPWNQTNFMEVLKMVSGTYRATPFFTVYVGADSKSSNSNIIQVDQSGLFLPSRDYYLNKTANEKVLAAYLDYMVELGMLLGGAKEPTQLQMQQVLDFETQLANITVPQAER
;
A
#
# COMPACT_ATOMS: atom_id res chain seq x y z
N MET A 1 -17.94 6.48 -0.04
CA MET A 1 -17.38 7.75 0.48
C MET A 1 -17.29 7.75 2.00
N GLU A 2 -18.37 7.43 2.74
CA GLU A 2 -18.37 7.48 4.23
C GLU A 2 -17.18 6.81 4.93
N LEU A 3 -16.72 5.65 4.44
CA LEU A 3 -15.55 4.97 5.01
C LEU A 3 -14.26 5.78 4.79
N ILE A 4 -14.04 6.31 3.60
CA ILE A 4 -12.86 7.11 3.25
C ILE A 4 -12.81 8.37 4.11
N ASP A 5 -13.95 9.04 4.28
CA ASP A 5 -14.05 10.22 5.13
C ASP A 5 -13.78 9.87 6.61
N LYS A 6 -14.27 8.72 7.08
CA LYS A 6 -14.05 8.24 8.45
C LYS A 6 -12.58 7.94 8.75
N ILE A 7 -11.80 7.46 7.77
CA ILE A 7 -10.37 7.15 7.94
C ILE A 7 -9.45 8.36 7.69
N GLY A 8 -9.98 9.55 7.42
CA GLY A 8 -9.20 10.79 7.26
C GLY A 8 -9.25 11.43 5.87
N GLY A 9 -10.02 10.84 4.94
CA GLY A 9 -10.14 11.35 3.58
C GLY A 9 -8.88 11.13 2.73
N TRP A 10 -8.92 11.63 1.51
CA TRP A 10 -7.83 11.53 0.53
C TRP A 10 -7.92 12.64 -0.51
N ASN A 11 -6.83 12.86 -1.26
CA ASN A 11 -6.70 14.00 -2.18
C ASN A 11 -7.39 13.82 -3.55
N ILE A 12 -8.02 12.66 -3.79
CA ILE A 12 -8.68 12.35 -5.07
C ILE A 12 -10.02 13.09 -5.19
N THR A 13 -10.75 13.22 -4.08
CA THR A 13 -12.10 13.82 -4.04
C THR A 13 -12.09 15.31 -3.72
N GLY A 14 -10.93 15.90 -3.47
CA GLY A 14 -10.80 17.31 -3.09
C GLY A 14 -9.49 17.60 -2.36
N PRO A 15 -9.25 18.86 -1.94
CA PRO A 15 -8.04 19.23 -1.24
C PRO A 15 -7.90 18.48 0.08
N TRP A 16 -6.74 17.86 0.30
CA TRP A 16 -6.43 17.15 1.54
C TRP A 16 -5.21 17.78 2.23
N ASN A 17 -5.39 18.21 3.49
CA ASN A 17 -4.33 18.83 4.29
C ASN A 17 -4.49 18.43 5.76
N GLN A 18 -4.36 17.13 6.05
CA GLN A 18 -4.42 16.60 7.40
C GLN A 18 -3.03 16.13 7.87
N THR A 19 -2.77 16.27 9.17
CA THR A 19 -1.52 15.84 9.82
C THR A 19 -1.73 14.64 10.74
N ASN A 20 -2.59 13.70 10.32
CA ASN A 20 -3.06 12.58 11.12
C ASN A 20 -2.47 11.22 10.71
N PHE A 21 -1.31 11.20 10.05
CA PHE A 21 -0.68 10.00 9.50
C PHE A 21 -0.70 8.79 10.45
N MET A 22 -0.27 8.98 11.70
CA MET A 22 -0.19 7.88 12.67
C MET A 22 -1.58 7.36 13.09
N GLU A 23 -2.58 8.25 13.20
CA GLU A 23 -3.95 7.87 13.55
C GLU A 23 -4.59 7.06 12.43
N VAL A 24 -4.41 7.52 11.18
CA VAL A 24 -4.84 6.79 9.99
C VAL A 24 -4.17 5.43 9.97
N LEU A 25 -2.84 5.37 10.06
CA LEU A 25 -2.07 4.12 10.03
C LEU A 25 -2.54 3.12 11.10
N LYS A 26 -2.78 3.58 12.33
CA LYS A 26 -3.32 2.75 13.41
C LYS A 26 -4.72 2.24 13.09
N MET A 27 -5.59 3.09 12.52
CA MET A 27 -6.95 2.71 12.17
C MET A 27 -6.98 1.68 11.04
N VAL A 28 -6.24 1.90 9.93
CA VAL A 28 -6.19 0.95 8.81
C VAL A 28 -5.57 -0.39 9.24
N SER A 29 -4.49 -0.35 10.02
CA SER A 29 -3.82 -1.58 10.48
C SER A 29 -4.63 -2.34 11.53
N GLY A 30 -5.15 -1.65 12.54
CA GLY A 30 -5.84 -2.29 13.65
C GLY A 30 -7.29 -2.67 13.35
N THR A 31 -8.04 -1.80 12.69
CA THR A 31 -9.49 -1.99 12.47
C THR A 31 -9.76 -2.72 11.16
N TYR A 32 -9.06 -2.33 10.09
CA TYR A 32 -9.30 -2.84 8.74
C TYR A 32 -8.28 -3.90 8.31
N ARG A 33 -7.31 -4.24 9.17
CA ARG A 33 -6.27 -5.25 8.93
C ARG A 33 -5.46 -5.00 7.65
N ALA A 34 -5.38 -3.74 7.21
CA ALA A 34 -4.58 -3.35 6.06
C ALA A 34 -3.13 -3.13 6.49
N THR A 35 -2.16 -3.55 5.67
CA THR A 35 -0.73 -3.50 6.00
C THR A 35 0.05 -2.69 4.95
N PRO A 36 -0.13 -1.36 4.90
CA PRO A 36 0.34 -0.52 3.80
C PRO A 36 1.87 -0.34 3.73
N PHE A 37 2.60 -0.50 4.84
CA PHE A 37 4.06 -0.31 4.87
C PHE A 37 4.79 -1.53 5.43
N PHE A 38 4.28 -2.05 6.53
CA PHE A 38 4.82 -3.21 7.24
C PHE A 38 3.66 -3.96 7.89
N THR A 39 3.86 -5.25 8.12
CA THR A 39 2.94 -6.05 8.92
C THR A 39 3.45 -6.12 10.34
N VAL A 40 2.54 -6.05 11.31
CA VAL A 40 2.84 -6.23 12.73
C VAL A 40 1.98 -7.36 13.24
N TYR A 41 2.60 -8.39 13.80
CA TYR A 41 1.90 -9.53 14.35
C TYR A 41 2.60 -10.07 15.59
N VAL A 42 1.88 -10.88 16.35
CA VAL A 42 2.40 -11.57 17.53
C VAL A 42 2.68 -13.01 17.15
N GLY A 43 3.95 -13.40 17.21
CA GLY A 43 4.43 -14.74 16.90
C GLY A 43 5.29 -15.30 18.01
N ALA A 44 5.54 -16.61 17.97
CA ALA A 44 6.47 -17.25 18.88
C ALA A 44 7.87 -16.66 18.69
N ASP A 45 8.60 -16.46 19.79
CA ASP A 45 9.99 -16.05 19.72
C ASP A 45 10.84 -17.21 19.18
N SER A 46 11.50 -16.99 18.05
CA SER A 46 12.41 -17.96 17.43
C SER A 46 13.56 -18.38 18.36
N LYS A 47 13.89 -17.56 19.36
CA LYS A 47 14.90 -17.87 20.39
C LYS A 47 14.32 -18.53 21.65
N SER A 48 13.01 -18.45 21.86
CA SER A 48 12.31 -18.99 23.04
C SER A 48 10.86 -19.32 22.69
N SER A 49 10.60 -20.57 22.32
CA SER A 49 9.27 -21.03 21.91
C SER A 49 8.18 -20.92 22.98
N ASN A 50 8.57 -20.64 24.24
CA ASN A 50 7.63 -20.45 25.36
C ASN A 50 7.15 -19.00 25.52
N SER A 51 7.60 -18.09 24.67
CA SER A 51 7.24 -16.67 24.71
C SER A 51 6.81 -16.17 23.34
N ASN A 52 5.96 -15.15 23.33
CA ASN A 52 5.59 -14.45 22.12
C ASN A 52 6.29 -13.08 22.08
N ILE A 53 6.64 -12.64 20.86
CA ILE A 53 7.19 -11.32 20.59
C ILE A 53 6.38 -10.61 19.51
N ILE A 54 6.49 -9.29 19.49
CA ILE A 54 6.01 -8.49 18.36
C ILE A 54 7.00 -8.67 17.22
N GLN A 55 6.51 -9.14 16.09
CA GLN A 55 7.26 -9.29 14.86
C GLN A 55 6.79 -8.23 13.86
N VAL A 56 7.76 -7.58 13.22
CA VAL A 56 7.53 -6.58 12.18
C VAL A 56 8.21 -7.08 10.93
N ASP A 57 7.45 -7.16 9.83
CA ASP A 57 7.95 -7.68 8.56
C ASP A 57 7.46 -6.82 7.39
N GLN A 58 8.13 -6.95 6.25
CA GLN A 58 7.87 -6.17 5.04
C GLN A 58 6.48 -6.48 4.45
N SER A 59 5.77 -5.45 4.01
CA SER A 59 4.43 -5.52 3.40
C SER A 59 4.25 -4.32 2.46
N GLY A 60 3.03 -4.10 1.96
CA GLY A 60 2.65 -2.85 1.29
C GLY A 60 2.72 -2.91 -0.23
N LEU A 61 3.07 -4.05 -0.80
CA LEU A 61 2.96 -4.30 -2.23
C LEU A 61 1.61 -4.92 -2.53
N PHE A 62 0.90 -4.37 -3.52
CA PHE A 62 -0.34 -4.95 -4.00
C PHE A 62 -0.08 -6.12 -4.95
N LEU A 63 0.91 -6.00 -5.84
CA LEU A 63 1.27 -7.08 -6.76
C LEU A 63 1.98 -8.23 -6.00
N PRO A 64 1.81 -9.48 -6.44
CA PRO A 64 2.25 -10.66 -5.69
C PRO A 64 3.76 -10.73 -5.42
N SER A 65 4.58 -10.09 -6.25
CA SER A 65 6.02 -10.07 -6.12
C SER A 65 6.57 -8.67 -6.44
N ARG A 66 7.67 -8.32 -5.77
CA ARG A 66 8.47 -7.13 -6.10
C ARG A 66 8.96 -7.13 -7.55
N ASP A 67 9.15 -8.30 -8.17
CA ASP A 67 9.65 -8.43 -9.53
C ASP A 67 8.70 -7.81 -10.58
N TYR A 68 7.40 -7.75 -10.26
CA TYR A 68 6.43 -7.05 -11.11
C TYR A 68 6.73 -5.56 -11.25
N TYR A 69 7.26 -4.94 -10.20
CA TYR A 69 7.63 -3.52 -10.19
C TYR A 69 9.03 -3.27 -10.75
N LEU A 70 9.97 -4.19 -10.52
CA LEU A 70 11.38 -4.02 -10.90
C LEU A 70 11.66 -4.44 -12.35
N ASN A 71 11.01 -5.49 -12.85
CA ASN A 71 11.19 -5.96 -14.23
C ASN A 71 10.21 -5.26 -15.19
N LYS A 72 10.45 -3.96 -15.41
CA LYS A 72 9.54 -3.09 -16.17
C LYS A 72 9.34 -3.52 -17.62
N THR A 73 10.35 -4.11 -18.27
CA THR A 73 10.26 -4.53 -19.67
C THR A 73 9.42 -5.79 -19.85
N ALA A 74 9.49 -6.74 -18.92
CA ALA A 74 8.66 -7.94 -18.98
C ALA A 74 7.23 -7.69 -18.48
N ASN A 75 7.07 -6.81 -17.48
CA ASN A 75 5.81 -6.60 -16.76
C ASN A 75 5.12 -5.28 -17.11
N GLU A 76 5.53 -4.60 -18.18
CA GLU A 76 4.97 -3.31 -18.61
C GLU A 76 3.43 -3.36 -18.72
N LYS A 77 2.90 -4.41 -19.33
CA LYS A 77 1.45 -4.61 -19.49
C LYS A 77 0.73 -4.76 -18.15
N VAL A 78 1.36 -5.40 -17.17
CA VAL A 78 0.79 -5.60 -15.83
C VAL A 78 0.78 -4.30 -15.06
N LEU A 79 1.88 -3.53 -15.10
CA LEU A 79 1.96 -2.22 -14.47
C LEU A 79 0.99 -1.22 -15.09
N ALA A 80 0.85 -1.23 -16.42
CA ALA A 80 -0.13 -0.41 -17.12
C ALA A 80 -1.56 -0.77 -16.71
N ALA A 81 -1.92 -2.06 -16.70
CA ALA A 81 -3.23 -2.51 -16.26
C ALA A 81 -3.51 -2.18 -14.77
N TYR A 82 -2.49 -2.25 -13.92
CA TYR A 82 -2.62 -1.89 -12.52
C TYR A 82 -2.84 -0.38 -12.34
N LEU A 83 -2.14 0.46 -13.10
CA LEU A 83 -2.38 1.89 -13.13
C LEU A 83 -3.80 2.22 -13.61
N ASP A 84 -4.24 1.59 -14.71
CA ASP A 84 -5.59 1.78 -15.24
C ASP A 84 -6.66 1.38 -14.21
N TYR A 85 -6.45 0.26 -13.50
CA TYR A 85 -7.31 -0.17 -12.40
C TYR A 85 -7.40 0.85 -11.27
N MET A 86 -6.27 1.40 -10.83
CA MET A 86 -6.22 2.44 -9.81
C MET A 86 -6.97 3.71 -10.25
N VAL A 87 -6.81 4.11 -11.52
CA VAL A 87 -7.50 5.27 -12.08
C VAL A 87 -9.01 5.04 -12.17
N GLU A 88 -9.44 3.87 -12.63
CA GLU A 88 -10.85 3.52 -12.71
C GLU A 88 -11.51 3.54 -11.33
N LEU A 89 -10.87 2.94 -10.32
CA LEU A 89 -11.36 3.01 -8.95
C LEU A 89 -11.40 4.44 -8.41
N GLY A 90 -10.37 5.25 -8.67
CA GLY A 90 -10.34 6.65 -8.27
C GLY A 90 -11.49 7.45 -8.87
N MET A 91 -11.83 7.20 -10.14
CA MET A 91 -12.98 7.82 -10.80
C MET A 91 -14.32 7.36 -10.19
N LEU A 92 -14.47 6.05 -9.94
CA LEU A 92 -15.68 5.51 -9.29
C LEU A 92 -15.89 6.04 -7.87
N LEU A 93 -14.80 6.42 -7.20
CA LEU A 93 -14.82 6.98 -5.85
C LEU A 93 -14.91 8.52 -5.84
N GLY A 94 -15.18 9.16 -6.97
CA GLY A 94 -15.48 10.60 -7.07
C GLY A 94 -14.33 11.48 -7.55
N GLY A 95 -13.23 10.90 -8.04
CA GLY A 95 -12.12 11.62 -8.64
C GLY A 95 -12.36 12.01 -10.10
N ALA A 96 -11.74 13.11 -10.55
CA ALA A 96 -11.67 13.46 -11.97
C ALA A 96 -10.51 12.72 -12.66
N LYS A 97 -10.68 12.35 -13.94
CA LYS A 97 -9.76 11.47 -14.66
C LYS A 97 -8.29 11.93 -14.66
N GLU A 98 -8.03 13.15 -15.13
CA GLU A 98 -6.65 13.68 -15.24
C GLU A 98 -5.92 13.79 -13.89
N PRO A 99 -6.48 14.43 -12.83
CA PRO A 99 -5.78 14.51 -11.55
C PRO A 99 -5.66 13.14 -10.87
N THR A 100 -6.66 12.25 -11.03
CA THR A 100 -6.58 10.88 -10.53
C THR A 100 -5.44 10.12 -11.18
N GLN A 101 -5.26 10.24 -12.49
CA GLN A 101 -4.16 9.59 -13.21
C GLN A 101 -2.79 10.03 -12.70
N LEU A 102 -2.59 11.34 -12.49
CA LEU A 102 -1.34 11.84 -11.93
C LEU A 102 -1.09 11.33 -10.50
N GLN A 103 -2.13 11.34 -9.65
CA GLN A 103 -2.01 10.88 -8.27
C GLN A 103 -1.75 9.36 -8.20
N MET A 104 -2.42 8.55 -9.02
CA MET A 104 -2.19 7.10 -9.07
C MET A 104 -0.83 6.73 -9.64
N GLN A 105 -0.28 7.54 -10.55
CA GLN A 105 1.11 7.39 -10.98
C GLN A 105 2.09 7.59 -9.82
N GLN A 106 1.86 8.61 -8.96
CA GLN A 106 2.70 8.84 -7.78
C GLN A 106 2.60 7.69 -6.78
N VAL A 107 1.41 7.09 -6.60
CA VAL A 107 1.21 5.90 -5.77
C VAL A 107 2.00 4.72 -6.34
N LEU A 108 1.93 4.48 -7.65
CA LEU A 108 2.68 3.41 -8.30
C LEU A 108 4.21 3.60 -8.17
N ASP A 109 4.68 4.84 -8.30
CA ASP A 109 6.09 5.18 -8.13
C ASP A 109 6.55 4.94 -6.68
N PHE A 110 5.71 5.27 -5.69
CA PHE A 110 5.96 4.98 -4.28
C PHE A 110 5.98 3.47 -4.00
N GLU A 111 5.02 2.70 -4.51
CA GLU A 111 5.03 1.24 -4.39
C GLU A 111 6.27 0.63 -5.06
N THR A 112 6.74 1.20 -6.18
CA THR A 112 7.97 0.75 -6.85
C THR A 112 9.20 1.00 -5.98
N GLN A 113 9.27 2.16 -5.29
CA GLN A 113 10.33 2.43 -4.31
C GLN A 113 10.27 1.46 -3.13
N LEU A 114 9.07 1.16 -2.64
CA LEU A 114 8.87 0.15 -1.60
C LEU A 114 9.36 -1.23 -2.08
N ALA A 115 8.98 -1.64 -3.29
CA ALA A 115 9.44 -2.88 -3.90
C ALA A 115 10.96 -2.94 -4.04
N ASN A 116 11.64 -1.81 -4.25
CA ASN A 116 13.09 -1.76 -4.33
C ASN A 116 13.79 -2.02 -2.98
N ILE A 117 13.18 -1.62 -1.86
CA ILE A 117 13.73 -1.86 -0.51
C ILE A 117 13.32 -3.21 0.09
N THR A 118 12.26 -3.85 -0.43
CA THR A 118 11.85 -5.18 0.03
C THR A 118 12.91 -6.25 -0.29
N VAL A 119 13.08 -7.23 0.59
CA VAL A 119 13.99 -8.37 0.37
C VAL A 119 13.30 -9.40 -0.55
N PRO A 120 14.01 -10.02 -1.51
CA PRO A 120 13.45 -11.09 -2.34
C PRO A 120 12.86 -12.22 -1.48
N GLN A 121 11.77 -12.84 -1.92
CA GLN A 121 11.14 -13.93 -1.17
C GLN A 121 12.06 -15.14 -0.97
N ALA A 122 13.01 -15.37 -1.88
CA ALA A 122 13.99 -16.46 -1.77
C ALA A 122 15.03 -16.23 -0.66
N GLU A 123 15.19 -14.99 -0.19
CA GLU A 123 16.15 -14.58 0.85
C GLU A 123 15.46 -14.31 2.20
N ARG A 124 14.15 -14.58 2.28
CA ARG A 124 13.33 -14.42 3.47
C ARG A 124 13.29 -15.67 4.34
#